data_AF-A0A087DF73-F1
#
_entry.id   AF-A0A087DF73-F1
#
_cell.length_a   1.000
_cell.length_b   1.000
_cell.length_c   1.000
_cell.angle_alpha   90.00
_cell.angle_beta   90.00
_cell.angle_gamma   90.00
#
_symmetry.space_group_name_H-M   'P 1'
#
loop_
_entity.id
_entity.type
_entity.pdbx_description
1 polymer ?
#
loop_
_entity_poly.entity_id
_entity_poly.type
_entity_poly.pdbx_seq_one_letter_code
_entity_poly.pdbx_strand_id
1 'polypeptide(L)'
;MYTKYSKVSASLVDAMATSYSSSSKFTKDDAAKIKTKVKAFDDANTQFTQMKAYQKDEDVKQAFDKYQAKAKKFSTWANNLADTAVPMSEATKACDEAPTASLYDSGFYSEYDTYISECTAALDKLTDSKVSGIPEYAKSLKDYLASASEILKQMQALGDPNTIEYGTDAYDQMYSLINKFYDLQFPYDASTKLSDEFRDAEDNANPSKELNDLTDKLQDIITEQVK
;
A
#
# COMPACT_ATOMS: atom_id res chain seq x y z
N MET A 1 -2.70 24.79 -10.89
CA MET A 1 -3.29 23.64 -10.18
C MET A 1 -2.94 22.32 -10.87
N TYR A 2 -3.19 22.19 -12.19
CA TYR A 2 -2.88 20.98 -12.97
C TYR A 2 -1.46 20.43 -12.80
N THR A 3 -0.43 21.27 -12.99
CA THR A 3 0.98 20.87 -12.80
C THR A 3 1.29 20.35 -11.41
N LYS A 4 0.62 20.88 -10.37
CA LYS A 4 0.85 20.45 -8.97
C LYS A 4 0.17 19.12 -8.70
N TYR A 5 -1.06 18.94 -9.20
CA TYR A 5 -1.77 17.65 -9.19
C TYR A 5 -0.92 16.55 -9.84
N SER A 6 -0.47 16.75 -11.09
CA SER A 6 0.33 15.74 -11.82
C SER A 6 1.63 15.39 -11.10
N LYS A 7 2.29 16.36 -10.46
CA LYS A 7 3.50 16.10 -9.65
C LYS A 7 3.22 15.23 -8.43
N VAL A 8 2.08 15.41 -7.76
CA VAL A 8 1.68 14.55 -6.65
C VAL A 8 1.39 13.16 -7.18
N SER A 9 0.51 13.01 -8.17
CA SER A 9 0.14 11.72 -8.77
C SER A 9 1.37 10.92 -9.22
N ALA A 10 2.29 11.52 -9.97
CA ALA A 10 3.54 10.85 -10.36
C ALA A 10 4.37 10.37 -9.16
N SER A 11 4.43 11.16 -8.08
CA SER A 11 5.17 10.75 -6.88
C SER A 11 4.48 9.63 -6.10
N LEU A 12 3.15 9.50 -6.18
CA LEU A 12 2.42 8.40 -5.57
C LEU A 12 2.63 7.11 -6.35
N VAL A 13 2.65 7.17 -7.68
CA VAL A 13 3.00 6.02 -8.54
C VAL A 13 4.40 5.52 -8.20
N ASP A 14 5.38 6.42 -8.13
CA ASP A 14 6.76 6.05 -7.76
C ASP A 14 6.83 5.48 -6.34
N ALA A 15 6.08 6.05 -5.40
CA ALA A 15 6.04 5.58 -4.01
C ALA A 15 5.49 4.16 -3.92
N MET A 16 4.37 3.86 -4.60
CA MET A 16 3.81 2.51 -4.66
C MET A 16 4.81 1.53 -5.29
N ALA A 17 5.32 1.85 -6.48
CA ALA A 17 6.28 0.98 -7.18
C ALA A 17 7.52 0.67 -6.31
N THR A 18 8.01 1.67 -5.57
CA THR A 18 9.15 1.49 -4.67
C THR A 18 8.77 0.69 -3.43
N SER A 19 7.67 1.03 -2.75
CA SER A 19 7.30 0.42 -1.45
C SER A 19 6.94 -1.06 -1.54
N TYR A 20 6.46 -1.51 -2.70
CA TYR A 20 6.12 -2.92 -2.96
C TYR A 20 7.28 -3.73 -3.58
N SER A 21 8.47 -3.13 -3.72
CA SER A 21 9.67 -3.86 -4.15
C SER A 21 10.37 -4.49 -2.94
N SER A 22 10.85 -5.72 -3.09
CA SER A 22 11.73 -6.34 -2.08
C SER A 22 13.05 -5.58 -1.88
N SER A 23 13.48 -4.85 -2.91
CA SER A 23 14.65 -3.95 -2.85
C SER A 23 14.31 -2.54 -2.35
N SER A 24 13.10 -2.33 -1.82
CA SER A 24 12.59 -1.01 -1.45
C SER A 24 13.54 -0.28 -0.50
N LYS A 25 13.73 1.00 -0.81
CA LYS A 25 14.46 1.98 0.02
C LYS A 25 13.56 3.15 0.40
N PHE A 26 12.24 2.97 0.35
CA PHE A 26 11.31 4.05 0.63
C PHE A 26 11.42 4.47 2.10
N THR A 27 11.72 5.76 2.33
CA THR A 27 11.97 6.28 3.68
C THR A 27 10.93 7.30 4.13
N LYS A 28 10.99 7.68 5.41
CA LYS A 28 10.24 8.80 5.96
C LYS A 28 10.54 10.12 5.24
N ASP A 29 11.77 10.32 4.77
CA ASP A 29 12.13 11.52 4.01
C ASP A 29 11.43 11.56 2.65
N ASP A 30 11.28 10.40 2.01
CA ASP A 30 10.55 10.31 0.75
C ASP A 30 9.05 10.57 0.95
N ALA A 31 8.46 10.01 2.01
CA ALA A 31 7.09 10.35 2.43
C ALA A 31 6.94 11.86 2.66
N ALA A 32 7.87 12.50 3.37
CA ALA A 32 7.85 13.93 3.65
C ALA A 32 7.93 14.79 2.37
N LYS A 33 8.70 14.37 1.37
CA LYS A 33 8.76 15.04 0.04
C LYS A 33 7.41 14.97 -0.67
N ILE A 34 6.69 13.84 -0.60
CA ILE A 34 5.35 13.72 -1.18
C ILE A 34 4.38 14.65 -0.45
N LYS A 35 4.37 14.65 0.88
CA LYS A 35 3.52 15.53 1.69
C LYS A 35 3.78 17.02 1.40
N THR A 36 5.03 17.39 1.14
CA THR A 36 5.39 18.75 0.72
C THR A 36 4.74 19.12 -0.62
N LYS A 37 4.72 18.19 -1.58
CA LYS A 37 4.03 18.39 -2.87
C LYS A 37 2.51 18.48 -2.71
N VAL A 38 1.92 17.66 -1.84
CA VAL A 38 0.49 17.71 -1.50
C VAL A 38 0.14 19.06 -0.88
N LYS A 39 0.92 19.52 0.10
CA LYS A 39 0.75 20.87 0.69
C LYS A 39 0.84 21.95 -0.38
N ALA A 40 1.82 21.89 -1.28
CA ALA A 40 1.97 22.87 -2.34
C ALA A 40 0.79 22.86 -3.33
N PHE A 41 0.12 21.72 -3.51
CA PHE A 41 -1.12 21.57 -4.27
C PHE A 41 -2.31 22.21 -3.53
N ASP A 42 -2.48 21.93 -2.24
CA ASP A 42 -3.53 22.52 -1.40
C ASP A 42 -3.40 24.05 -1.26
N ASP A 43 -2.18 24.54 -1.09
CA ASP A 43 -1.90 25.98 -1.01
C ASP A 43 -2.29 26.69 -2.33
N ALA A 44 -2.07 26.04 -3.49
CA ALA A 44 -2.47 26.58 -4.78
C ALA A 44 -4.00 26.59 -4.97
N ASN A 45 -4.69 25.57 -4.48
CA ASN A 45 -6.16 25.54 -4.47
C ASN A 45 -6.70 26.66 -3.58
N THR A 46 -6.08 26.90 -2.43
CA THR A 46 -6.46 28.00 -1.52
C THR A 46 -6.24 29.36 -2.16
N GLN A 47 -5.10 29.58 -2.83
CA GLN A 47 -4.82 30.83 -3.56
C GLN A 47 -5.84 31.13 -4.66
N PHE A 48 -6.35 30.10 -5.35
CA PHE A 48 -7.38 30.30 -6.38
C PHE A 48 -8.64 30.97 -5.82
N THR A 49 -9.05 30.63 -4.59
CA THR A 49 -10.23 31.24 -3.94
C THR A 49 -10.08 32.74 -3.66
N GLN A 50 -8.85 33.26 -3.74
CA GLN A 50 -8.56 34.68 -3.55
C GLN A 50 -8.61 35.46 -4.87
N MET A 51 -8.76 34.77 -6.01
CA MET A 51 -8.79 35.41 -7.32
C MET A 51 -10.15 36.09 -7.58
N LYS A 52 -10.11 37.21 -8.31
CA LYS A 52 -11.33 37.95 -8.70
C LYS A 52 -12.30 37.08 -9.50
N ALA A 53 -11.79 36.21 -10.37
CA ALA A 53 -12.63 35.29 -11.17
C ALA A 53 -13.51 34.42 -10.25
N TYR A 54 -12.91 33.78 -9.24
CA TYR A 54 -13.66 33.00 -8.25
C TYR A 54 -14.63 33.86 -7.41
N GLN A 55 -14.25 35.09 -7.07
CA GLN A 55 -15.07 35.96 -6.21
C GLN A 55 -16.26 36.61 -6.92
N LYS A 56 -16.21 36.73 -8.25
CA LYS A 56 -17.17 37.55 -9.01
C LYS A 56 -17.96 36.78 -10.06
N ASP A 57 -17.47 35.62 -10.48
CA ASP A 57 -18.12 34.79 -11.49
C ASP A 57 -18.71 33.54 -10.84
N GLU A 58 -20.04 33.40 -10.90
CA GLU A 58 -20.76 32.31 -10.25
C GLU A 58 -20.48 30.96 -10.91
N ASP A 59 -20.32 30.92 -12.23
CA ASP A 59 -20.00 29.72 -13.00
C ASP A 59 -18.61 29.20 -12.64
N VAL A 60 -17.60 30.09 -12.58
CA VAL A 60 -16.24 29.74 -12.13
C VAL A 60 -16.25 29.27 -10.70
N LYS A 61 -17.00 29.93 -9.82
CA LYS A 61 -17.12 29.52 -8.43
C LYS A 61 -17.70 28.11 -8.31
N GLN A 62 -18.81 27.83 -8.99
CA GLN A 62 -19.45 26.51 -8.95
C GLN A 62 -18.55 25.42 -9.54
N ALA A 63 -17.86 25.69 -10.66
CA ALA A 63 -16.89 24.76 -11.25
C ALA A 63 -15.71 24.49 -10.29
N PHE A 64 -15.17 25.54 -9.67
CA PHE A 64 -14.09 25.40 -8.71
C PHE A 64 -14.53 24.63 -7.45
N ASP A 65 -15.72 24.88 -6.91
CA ASP A 65 -16.21 24.20 -5.71
C ASP A 65 -16.35 22.69 -5.95
N LYS A 66 -16.81 22.27 -7.14
CA LYS A 66 -16.84 20.86 -7.57
C LYS A 66 -15.42 20.26 -7.65
N TYR A 67 -14.50 20.95 -8.32
CA TYR A 67 -13.09 20.57 -8.37
C TYR A 67 -12.47 20.46 -6.96
N GLN A 68 -12.72 21.43 -6.09
CA GLN A 68 -12.11 21.49 -4.77
C GLN A 68 -12.57 20.33 -3.87
N ALA A 69 -13.82 19.88 -4.01
CA ALA A 69 -14.30 18.69 -3.30
C ALA A 69 -13.50 17.43 -3.68
N LYS A 70 -13.19 17.24 -4.97
CA LYS A 70 -12.35 16.15 -5.48
C LYS A 70 -10.89 16.32 -5.07
N ALA A 71 -10.35 17.52 -5.23
CA ALA A 71 -8.98 17.86 -4.85
C ALA A 71 -8.70 17.59 -3.36
N LYS A 72 -9.64 17.90 -2.47
CA LYS A 72 -9.52 17.56 -1.03
C LYS A 72 -9.45 16.06 -0.79
N LYS A 73 -10.30 15.27 -1.46
CA LYS A 73 -10.24 13.80 -1.37
C LYS A 73 -8.89 13.27 -1.83
N PHE A 74 -8.39 13.78 -2.95
CA PHE A 74 -7.04 13.46 -3.45
C PHE A 74 -5.94 13.81 -2.46
N SER A 75 -5.93 15.00 -1.89
CA SER A 75 -4.92 15.39 -0.88
C SER A 75 -4.97 14.50 0.36
N THR A 76 -6.16 14.16 0.86
CA THR A 76 -6.30 13.23 1.98
C THR A 76 -5.76 11.84 1.63
N TRP A 77 -6.17 11.30 0.49
CA TRP A 77 -5.71 9.99 0.01
C TRP A 77 -4.18 9.96 -0.18
N ALA A 78 -3.62 10.97 -0.86
CA ALA A 78 -2.18 11.10 -1.10
C ALA A 78 -1.36 11.15 0.20
N ASN A 79 -1.84 11.89 1.21
CA ASN A 79 -1.18 11.93 2.53
C ASN A 79 -1.22 10.59 3.25
N ASN A 80 -2.40 9.94 3.28
CA ASN A 80 -2.55 8.62 3.91
C ASN A 80 -1.68 7.56 3.22
N LEU A 81 -1.58 7.63 1.89
CA LEU A 81 -0.74 6.73 1.11
C LEU A 81 0.75 6.98 1.38
N ALA A 82 1.20 8.23 1.40
CA ALA A 82 2.58 8.57 1.75
C ALA A 82 2.96 8.08 3.15
N ASP A 83 2.04 8.18 4.12
CA ASP A 83 2.23 7.64 5.46
C ASP A 83 2.32 6.11 5.47
N THR A 84 1.52 5.44 4.63
CA THR A 84 1.49 3.98 4.60
C THR A 84 2.64 3.37 3.79
N ALA A 85 3.19 4.09 2.82
CA ALA A 85 4.30 3.60 1.99
C ALA A 85 5.55 3.24 2.82
N VAL A 86 5.78 3.89 3.96
CA VAL A 86 6.90 3.58 4.87
C VAL A 86 6.73 2.20 5.54
N PRO A 87 5.68 1.95 6.35
CA PRO A 87 5.47 0.63 6.93
C PRO A 87 5.25 -0.45 5.86
N MET A 88 4.71 -0.11 4.68
CA MET A 88 4.57 -1.07 3.58
C MET A 88 5.93 -1.51 3.05
N SER A 89 6.88 -0.58 2.91
CA SER A 89 8.25 -0.89 2.55
C SER A 89 8.94 -1.78 3.59
N GLU A 90 8.73 -1.52 4.88
CA GLU A 90 9.29 -2.33 5.96
C GLU A 90 8.70 -3.75 5.96
N ALA A 91 7.38 -3.87 5.78
CA ALA A 91 6.69 -5.16 5.69
C ALA A 91 7.13 -5.94 4.46
N THR A 92 7.18 -5.30 3.28
CA THR A 92 7.63 -5.96 2.04
C THR A 92 9.03 -6.54 2.22
N LYS A 93 9.96 -5.79 2.82
CA LYS A 93 11.31 -6.29 3.07
C LYS A 93 11.32 -7.46 4.05
N ALA A 94 10.70 -7.32 5.21
CA ALA A 94 10.67 -8.37 6.23
C ALA A 94 10.01 -9.67 5.73
N CYS A 95 9.01 -9.55 4.86
CA CYS A 95 8.25 -10.68 4.35
C CYS A 95 8.84 -11.33 3.09
N ASP A 96 9.74 -10.64 2.37
CA ASP A 96 10.47 -11.22 1.21
C ASP A 96 11.73 -12.00 1.63
N GLU A 97 12.24 -11.77 2.83
CA GLU A 97 13.43 -12.44 3.39
C GLU A 97 13.11 -13.85 3.94
N ALA A 98 12.37 -14.66 3.17
CA ALA A 98 12.03 -16.03 3.54
C ALA A 98 13.31 -16.89 3.71
N PRO A 99 13.41 -17.72 4.77
CA PRO A 99 14.58 -18.56 4.99
C PRO A 99 14.82 -19.55 3.87
N THR A 100 16.09 -19.82 3.60
CA THR A 100 16.53 -20.82 2.61
C THR A 100 17.00 -22.12 3.25
N ALA A 101 17.00 -22.20 4.59
CA ALA A 101 17.34 -23.41 5.33
C ALA A 101 16.49 -24.60 4.87
N SER A 102 17.15 -25.73 4.73
CA SER A 102 16.51 -27.02 4.52
C SER A 102 15.87 -27.48 5.82
N LEU A 103 14.76 -28.21 5.74
CA LEU A 103 14.12 -28.84 6.90
C LEU A 103 15.10 -29.68 7.75
N TYR A 104 16.12 -30.24 7.12
CA TYR A 104 17.12 -31.09 7.77
C TYR A 104 18.27 -30.30 8.41
N ASP A 105 18.29 -28.98 8.25
CA ASP A 105 19.28 -28.11 8.89
C ASP A 105 18.88 -27.82 10.33
N SER A 106 19.85 -27.81 11.24
CA SER A 106 19.59 -27.55 12.67
C SER A 106 18.99 -26.16 12.95
N GLY A 107 19.17 -25.21 12.02
CA GLY A 107 18.66 -23.85 12.11
C GLY A 107 17.25 -23.65 11.57
N PHE A 108 16.67 -24.63 10.85
CA PHE A 108 15.44 -24.48 10.09
C PHE A 108 14.31 -23.82 10.89
N TYR A 109 13.92 -24.42 12.02
CA TYR A 109 12.80 -23.93 12.82
C TYR A 109 13.07 -22.54 13.42
N SER A 110 14.30 -22.28 13.90
CA SER A 110 14.66 -20.97 14.48
C SER A 110 14.72 -19.86 13.44
N GLU A 111 15.15 -20.17 12.22
CA GLU A 111 15.17 -19.20 11.12
C GLU A 111 13.75 -18.84 10.69
N TYR A 112 12.87 -19.83 10.52
CA TYR A 112 11.46 -19.59 10.21
C TYR A 112 10.69 -18.88 11.32
N ASP A 113 10.96 -19.19 12.59
CA ASP A 113 10.34 -18.49 13.72
C ASP A 113 10.73 -16.99 13.74
N THR A 114 12.02 -16.71 13.47
CA THR A 114 12.53 -15.33 13.35
C THR A 114 11.85 -14.60 12.18
N TYR A 115 11.87 -15.20 10.98
CA TYR A 115 11.23 -14.64 9.79
C TYR A 115 9.73 -14.35 10.01
N ILE A 116 8.98 -15.33 10.52
CA ILE A 116 7.53 -15.19 10.76
C ILE A 116 7.28 -14.07 11.77
N SER A 117 8.06 -14.01 12.85
CA SER A 117 7.93 -12.98 13.89
C SER A 117 8.20 -11.58 13.33
N GLU A 118 9.29 -11.39 12.60
CA GLU A 118 9.68 -10.10 12.01
C GLU A 118 8.69 -9.63 10.95
N CYS A 119 8.29 -10.50 10.02
CA CYS A 119 7.29 -10.19 9.00
C CYS A 119 5.93 -9.86 9.66
N THR A 120 5.49 -10.62 10.67
CA THR A 120 4.25 -10.34 11.41
C THR A 120 4.30 -8.98 12.11
N ALA A 121 5.39 -8.65 12.79
CA ALA A 121 5.57 -7.38 13.48
C ALA A 121 5.62 -6.19 12.51
N ALA A 122 6.16 -6.38 11.30
CA ALA A 122 6.14 -5.36 10.27
C ALA A 122 4.73 -5.16 9.68
N LEU A 123 3.99 -6.24 9.45
CA LEU A 123 2.59 -6.22 9.00
C LEU A 123 1.65 -5.58 10.04
N ASP A 124 1.94 -5.70 11.34
CA ASP A 124 1.16 -5.03 12.39
C ASP A 124 1.08 -3.52 12.19
N LYS A 125 2.15 -2.91 11.71
CA LYS A 125 2.20 -1.46 11.43
C LYS A 125 1.24 -1.02 10.31
N LEU A 126 0.75 -1.96 9.50
CA LEU A 126 -0.20 -1.71 8.42
C LEU A 126 -1.67 -1.83 8.84
N THR A 127 -1.94 -2.43 10.00
CA THR A 127 -3.32 -2.67 10.47
C THR A 127 -4.07 -1.37 10.77
N ASP A 128 -3.36 -0.31 11.17
CA ASP A 128 -3.92 1.02 11.42
C ASP A 128 -3.92 1.93 10.18
N SER A 129 -3.59 1.41 9.00
CA SER A 129 -3.57 2.22 7.78
C SER A 129 -4.96 2.78 7.46
N LYS A 130 -4.99 4.07 7.09
CA LYS A 130 -6.19 4.78 6.63
C LYS A 130 -6.45 4.59 5.13
N VAL A 131 -5.61 3.82 4.46
CA VAL A 131 -5.75 3.49 3.05
C VAL A 131 -6.56 2.21 2.96
N SER A 132 -7.63 2.24 2.17
CA SER A 132 -8.51 1.09 1.98
C SER A 132 -7.70 -0.13 1.51
N GLY A 133 -8.08 -1.31 1.98
CA GLY A 133 -7.52 -2.59 1.53
C GLY A 133 -6.24 -2.98 2.24
N ILE A 134 -5.42 -2.01 2.67
CA ILE A 134 -4.15 -2.31 3.35
C ILE A 134 -4.33 -3.08 4.67
N PRO A 135 -5.26 -2.71 5.57
CA PRO A 135 -5.47 -3.48 6.79
C PRO A 135 -5.91 -4.93 6.53
N GLU A 136 -6.77 -5.14 5.53
CA GLU A 136 -7.25 -6.48 5.16
C GLU A 136 -6.16 -7.32 4.48
N TYR A 137 -5.35 -6.71 3.63
CA TYR A 137 -4.17 -7.31 3.05
C TYR A 137 -3.17 -7.76 4.13
N ALA A 138 -2.84 -6.86 5.07
CA ALA A 138 -1.93 -7.15 6.17
C ALA A 138 -2.46 -8.29 7.05
N LYS A 139 -3.77 -8.26 7.35
CA LYS A 139 -4.42 -9.34 8.10
C LYS A 139 -4.32 -10.68 7.38
N SER A 140 -4.60 -10.72 6.07
CA SER A 140 -4.58 -11.96 5.29
C SER A 140 -3.20 -12.60 5.27
N LEU A 141 -2.14 -11.79 5.15
CA LEU A 141 -0.76 -12.27 5.26
C LEU A 141 -0.42 -12.77 6.66
N LYS A 142 -0.87 -12.07 7.71
CA LYS A 142 -0.67 -12.53 9.08
C LYS A 142 -1.36 -13.87 9.36
N ASP A 143 -2.58 -14.06 8.85
CA ASP A 143 -3.33 -15.32 9.00
C ASP A 143 -2.60 -16.48 8.28
N TYR A 144 -2.00 -16.21 7.11
CA TYR A 144 -1.11 -17.14 6.41
C TYR A 144 0.13 -17.49 7.24
N LEU A 145 0.85 -16.50 7.76
CA LEU A 145 2.05 -16.71 8.59
C LEU A 145 1.74 -17.46 9.89
N ALA A 146 0.59 -17.18 10.51
CA ALA A 146 0.14 -17.91 11.69
C ALA A 146 -0.11 -19.38 11.38
N SER A 147 -0.72 -19.68 10.23
CA SER A 147 -0.93 -21.06 9.76
C SER A 147 0.39 -21.77 9.49
N ALA A 148 1.34 -21.09 8.85
CA ALA A 148 2.70 -21.59 8.64
C ALA A 148 3.42 -21.89 9.96
N SER A 149 3.36 -20.96 10.92
CA SER A 149 3.95 -21.12 12.26
C SER A 149 3.41 -22.34 13.00
N GLU A 150 2.10 -22.55 12.93
CA GLU A 150 1.44 -23.68 13.58
C GLU A 150 1.90 -25.02 12.99
N ILE A 151 1.99 -25.14 11.66
CA ILE A 151 2.50 -26.35 11.00
C ILE A 151 3.95 -26.60 11.40
N LEU A 152 4.80 -25.57 11.37
CA LEU A 152 6.22 -25.68 11.74
C LEU A 152 6.41 -26.12 13.20
N LYS A 153 5.59 -25.60 14.13
CA LYS A 153 5.59 -26.04 15.54
C LYS A 153 5.20 -27.50 15.68
N GLN A 154 4.20 -27.96 14.94
CA GLN A 154 3.81 -29.36 14.92
C GLN A 154 4.94 -30.25 14.37
N MET A 155 5.63 -29.82 13.32
CA MET A 155 6.80 -30.53 12.78
C MET A 155 7.94 -30.58 13.81
N GLN A 156 8.26 -29.45 14.45
CA GLN A 156 9.31 -29.37 15.47
C GLN A 156 9.03 -30.29 16.66
N ALA A 157 7.75 -30.44 17.06
CA ALA A 157 7.35 -31.30 18.16
C ALA A 157 7.57 -32.80 17.88
N LEU A 158 7.65 -33.22 16.61
CA LEU A 158 7.96 -34.60 16.21
C LEU A 158 9.46 -34.93 16.32
N GLY A 159 10.32 -33.92 16.50
CA GLY A 159 11.76 -34.07 16.67
C GLY A 159 12.57 -33.82 15.40
N ASP A 160 13.84 -34.25 15.41
CA ASP A 160 14.76 -34.06 14.29
C ASP A 160 14.38 -34.99 13.13
N PRO A 161 14.02 -34.44 11.95
CA PRO A 161 13.64 -35.24 10.79
C PRO A 161 14.75 -36.19 10.31
N ASN A 162 16.02 -35.94 10.63
CA ASN A 162 17.13 -36.87 10.33
C ASN A 162 17.10 -38.15 11.18
N THR A 163 16.36 -38.15 12.28
CA THR A 163 16.32 -39.25 13.25
C THR A 163 15.01 -40.05 13.19
N ILE A 164 14.02 -39.56 12.45
CA ILE A 164 12.72 -40.22 12.31
C ILE A 164 12.83 -41.40 11.34
N GLU A 165 12.55 -42.61 11.82
CA GLU A 165 12.67 -43.85 11.03
C GLU A 165 11.50 -44.01 10.04
N TYR A 166 11.82 -44.39 8.81
CA TYR A 166 10.84 -44.68 7.76
C TYR A 166 9.88 -45.82 8.18
N GLY A 167 8.58 -45.64 7.90
CA GLY A 167 7.55 -46.62 8.22
C GLY A 167 7.01 -46.54 9.66
N THR A 168 7.37 -45.49 10.40
CA THR A 168 6.79 -45.17 11.72
C THR A 168 5.66 -44.15 11.60
N ASP A 169 4.76 -44.11 12.59
CA ASP A 169 3.70 -43.09 12.65
C ASP A 169 4.26 -41.66 12.64
N ALA A 170 5.41 -41.44 13.30
CA ALA A 170 6.08 -40.14 13.32
C ALA A 170 6.57 -39.72 11.92
N TYR A 171 7.04 -40.68 11.11
CA TYR A 171 7.41 -40.43 9.73
C TYR A 171 6.21 -40.00 8.88
N ASP A 172 5.09 -40.72 8.99
CA ASP A 172 3.87 -40.41 8.25
C ASP A 172 3.28 -39.05 8.66
N GLN A 173 3.32 -38.71 9.95
CA GLN A 173 2.90 -37.40 10.46
C GLN A 173 3.81 -36.28 9.95
N MET A 174 5.14 -36.46 10.02
CA MET A 174 6.10 -35.49 9.50
C MET A 174 5.87 -35.25 8.01
N TYR A 175 5.73 -36.31 7.21
CA TYR A 175 5.46 -36.22 5.79
C TYR A 175 4.13 -35.49 5.48
N SER A 176 3.08 -35.78 6.24
CA SER A 176 1.79 -35.07 6.10
C SER A 176 1.90 -33.58 6.40
N LEU A 177 2.65 -33.20 7.44
CA LEU A 177 2.86 -31.80 7.81
C LEU A 177 3.71 -31.05 6.78
N ILE A 178 4.75 -31.68 6.25
CA ILE A 178 5.55 -31.14 5.15
C ILE A 178 4.65 -30.82 3.95
N ASN A 179 3.79 -31.77 3.55
CA ASN A 179 2.85 -31.54 2.44
C ASN A 179 1.90 -30.39 2.76
N LYS A 180 1.34 -30.32 3.97
CA LYS A 180 0.48 -29.20 4.38
C LYS A 180 1.19 -27.85 4.35
N PHE A 181 2.47 -27.81 4.73
CA PHE A 181 3.27 -26.60 4.70
C PHE A 181 3.48 -26.12 3.25
N TYR A 182 3.83 -27.03 2.34
CA TYR A 182 4.00 -26.70 0.92
C TYR A 182 2.68 -26.39 0.19
N ASP A 183 1.58 -27.02 0.60
CA ASP A 183 0.24 -26.78 0.06
C ASP A 183 -0.38 -25.47 0.58
N LEU A 184 0.22 -24.84 1.60
CA LEU A 184 -0.28 -23.61 2.19
C LEU A 184 -0.30 -22.50 1.13
N GLN A 185 -1.50 -22.09 0.76
CA GLN A 185 -1.69 -21.10 -0.30
C GLN A 185 -1.40 -19.70 0.22
N PHE A 186 -0.49 -19.01 -0.46
CA PHE A 186 -0.28 -17.58 -0.25
C PHE A 186 -1.57 -16.82 -0.65
N PRO A 187 -1.98 -15.78 0.09
CA PRO A 187 -3.25 -15.09 -0.12
C PRO A 187 -3.19 -14.11 -1.31
N TYR A 188 -2.96 -14.60 -2.52
CA TYR A 188 -2.85 -13.79 -3.74
C TYR A 188 -4.11 -12.95 -4.03
N ASP A 189 -5.29 -13.45 -3.66
CA ASP A 189 -6.55 -12.71 -3.79
C ASP A 189 -6.53 -11.39 -3.00
N ALA A 190 -5.87 -11.36 -1.84
CA ALA A 190 -5.74 -10.14 -1.05
C ALA A 190 -4.86 -9.10 -1.77
N SER A 191 -3.80 -9.52 -2.46
CA SER A 191 -2.95 -8.65 -3.28
C SER A 191 -3.69 -8.07 -4.49
N THR A 192 -4.48 -8.91 -5.17
CA THR A 192 -5.32 -8.47 -6.30
C THR A 192 -6.38 -7.47 -5.83
N LYS A 193 -7.10 -7.79 -4.74
CA LYS A 193 -8.10 -6.90 -4.17
C LYS A 193 -7.50 -5.55 -3.75
N LEU A 194 -6.33 -5.56 -3.11
CA LEU A 194 -5.62 -4.34 -2.76
C LEU A 194 -5.29 -3.48 -4.00
N SER A 195 -4.89 -4.11 -5.11
CA SER A 195 -4.61 -3.42 -6.37
C SER A 195 -5.86 -2.78 -6.98
N ASP A 196 -7.00 -3.49 -6.95
CA ASP A 196 -8.28 -2.93 -7.40
C ASP A 196 -8.73 -1.76 -6.51
N GLU A 197 -8.60 -1.88 -5.18
CA GLU A 197 -8.94 -0.81 -4.25
C GLU A 197 -8.08 0.44 -4.44
N PHE A 198 -6.81 0.28 -4.82
CA PHE A 198 -5.96 1.42 -5.19
C PHE A 198 -6.43 2.12 -6.45
N ARG A 199 -6.74 1.38 -7.50
CA ARG A 199 -7.25 1.95 -8.75
C ARG A 199 -8.55 2.71 -8.49
N ASP A 200 -9.47 2.10 -7.74
CA ASP A 200 -10.74 2.73 -7.41
C ASP A 200 -10.56 3.97 -6.54
N ALA A 201 -9.62 3.96 -5.59
CA ALA A 201 -9.30 5.12 -4.78
C ALA A 201 -8.70 6.26 -5.61
N GLU A 202 -7.78 5.95 -6.54
CA GLU A 202 -7.20 6.92 -7.47
C GLU A 202 -8.28 7.52 -8.37
N ASP A 203 -9.12 6.69 -9.02
CA ASP A 203 -10.20 7.14 -9.90
C ASP A 203 -11.23 8.00 -9.17
N ASN A 204 -11.59 7.62 -7.94
CA ASN A 204 -12.54 8.39 -7.12
C ASN A 204 -11.97 9.73 -6.66
N ALA A 205 -10.66 9.80 -6.46
CA ALA A 205 -9.95 10.99 -6.02
C ALA A 205 -9.51 11.91 -7.17
N ASN A 206 -9.36 11.38 -8.38
CA ASN A 206 -8.85 12.09 -9.55
C ASN A 206 -9.69 13.36 -9.86
N PRO A 207 -9.13 14.57 -9.69
CA PRO A 207 -9.83 15.83 -9.94
C PRO A 207 -9.63 16.34 -11.39
N SER A 208 -9.00 15.57 -12.28
CA SER A 208 -8.60 16.04 -13.62
C SER A 208 -9.78 16.48 -14.48
N LYS A 209 -10.90 15.75 -14.42
CA LYS A 209 -12.11 16.10 -15.15
C LYS A 209 -12.66 17.45 -14.69
N GLU A 210 -12.90 17.60 -13.39
CA GLU A 210 -13.43 18.85 -12.83
C GLU A 210 -12.45 20.02 -13.01
N LEU A 211 -11.13 19.73 -13.04
CA LEU A 211 -10.11 20.72 -13.32
C LEU A 211 -10.11 21.18 -14.79
N ASN A 212 -10.41 20.28 -15.73
CA ASN A 212 -10.59 20.64 -17.14
C ASN A 212 -11.85 21.50 -17.31
N ASP A 213 -12.98 21.09 -16.71
CA ASP A 213 -14.23 21.87 -16.73
C ASP A 213 -14.02 23.29 -16.18
N LEU A 214 -13.26 23.43 -15.08
CA LEU A 214 -12.87 24.74 -14.55
C LEU A 214 -11.98 25.54 -15.51
N THR A 215 -11.05 24.87 -16.20
CA THR A 215 -10.15 25.51 -17.15
C THR A 215 -10.91 26.06 -18.35
N ASP A 216 -11.88 25.30 -18.87
CA ASP A 216 -12.73 25.71 -19.98
C ASP A 216 -13.55 26.96 -19.60
N LYS A 217 -14.17 26.96 -18.41
CA LYS A 217 -14.91 28.13 -17.90
C LYS A 217 -14.04 29.38 -17.75
N LEU A 218 -12.79 29.23 -17.34
CA LEU A 218 -11.85 30.35 -17.26
C LEU A 218 -11.45 30.87 -18.66
N GLN A 219 -11.32 29.98 -19.65
CA GLN A 219 -11.00 30.37 -21.03
C GLN A 219 -12.16 31.08 -21.71
N ASP A 220 -13.40 30.66 -21.46
CA ASP A 220 -14.61 31.32 -21.98
C ASP A 220 -14.63 32.80 -21.56
N ILE A 221 -14.41 33.08 -20.27
CA ILE A 221 -14.37 34.45 -19.74
C ILE A 221 -13.25 35.28 -20.38
N ILE A 222 -12.05 34.70 -20.54
CA ILE A 222 -10.93 35.38 -21.18
C ILE A 222 -11.28 35.71 -22.65
N THR A 223 -11.93 34.79 -23.35
CA THR A 223 -12.30 34.96 -24.76
C THR A 223 -13.43 35.98 -24.94
N GLU A 224 -14.39 36.03 -24.02
CA GLU A 224 -15.47 37.02 -24.01
C GLU A 224 -14.99 38.43 -23.65
N GLN A 225 -14.00 38.57 -22.76
CA GLN A 225 -13.42 39.87 -22.39
C GLN A 225 -12.53 40.50 -23.46
N VAL A 226 -12.09 39.73 -24.45
CA VAL A 226 -11.22 40.18 -25.55
C VAL A 226 -12.02 40.55 -26.82
N LYS A 227 -13.34 40.31 -26.82
CA LYS A 227 -14.28 40.75 -27.87
C LYS A 227 -14.90 42.10 -27.51
#